data_AF-A0A1M4EEH2-F1
#
_entry.id   AF-A0A1M4EEH2-F1
#
_cell.length_a   1.000
_cell.length_b   1.000
_cell.length_c   1.000
_cell.angle_alpha   90.00
_cell.angle_beta   90.00
_cell.angle_gamma   90.00
#
_symmetry.space_group_name_H-M   'P 1'
#
loop_
_entity.id
_entity.type
_entity.pdbx_description
1 polymer ?
#
loop_
_entity_poly.entity_id
_entity_poly.type
_entity_poly.pdbx_seq_one_letter_code
_entity_poly.pdbx_strand_id
1 'polypeptide(L)'
;MSIMVEQTHAAMVVLSGERAYKLKKPVHLGFLNCTTVRARLAACRREVELNRRLAPDVYEGVADVLGPDGQACEHPVVMRRMPEERRLATMVRAGVPVDEHLRAIARAVARLHAASPHGPGIDREGGVKALRSRWTDSFDQVRGLPSPPIERPVLDGLERLALRFLDGRGPLFEARSAAGRIVGGHGDLLADVLVVTETRGGSSCP
;
A
#
# COMPACT_ATOMS: atom_id res chain seq x y z
N MET A 1 -16.95 -19.85 -15.61
CA MET A 1 -16.28 -18.64 -15.08
C MET A 1 -15.57 -19.03 -13.80
N SER A 2 -14.24 -19.03 -13.76
CA SER A 2 -13.50 -19.36 -12.54
C SER A 2 -13.43 -18.13 -11.64
N ILE A 3 -13.65 -18.33 -10.34
CA ILE A 3 -13.50 -17.31 -9.31
C ILE A 3 -12.27 -17.72 -8.48
N MET A 4 -11.35 -16.79 -8.28
CA MET A 4 -10.20 -17.00 -7.40
C MET A 4 -10.25 -16.01 -6.24
N VAL A 5 -9.82 -16.44 -5.06
CA VAL A 5 -9.81 -15.62 -3.86
C VAL A 5 -8.40 -15.60 -3.28
N GLU A 6 -7.82 -14.41 -3.20
CA GLU A 6 -6.56 -14.15 -2.52
C GLU A 6 -6.83 -13.41 -1.21
N GLN A 7 -6.01 -13.62 -0.20
CA GLN A 7 -6.16 -12.96 1.09
C GLN A 7 -4.86 -12.37 1.60
N THR A 8 -4.99 -11.22 2.24
CA THR A 8 -3.96 -10.63 3.09
C THR A 8 -4.47 -10.60 4.53
N HIS A 9 -3.63 -10.15 5.46
CA HIS A 9 -4.03 -9.93 6.84
C HIS A 9 -5.12 -8.84 6.99
N ALA A 10 -5.23 -7.90 6.03
CA ALA A 10 -6.16 -6.77 6.10
C ALA A 10 -7.29 -6.78 5.07
N ALA A 11 -7.23 -7.64 4.04
CA ALA A 11 -8.19 -7.65 2.94
C ALA A 11 -8.37 -9.03 2.31
N MET A 12 -9.47 -9.21 1.58
CA MET A 12 -9.73 -10.30 0.65
C MET A 12 -9.87 -9.71 -0.76
N VAL A 13 -9.27 -10.36 -1.76
CA VAL A 13 -9.39 -9.98 -3.17
C VAL A 13 -10.07 -11.12 -3.92
N VAL A 14 -11.22 -10.82 -4.53
CA VAL A 14 -11.97 -11.75 -5.37
C VAL A 14 -11.72 -11.41 -6.83
N LEU A 15 -11.15 -12.36 -7.58
CA LEU A 15 -10.88 -12.23 -9.01
C LEU A 15 -12.01 -12.92 -9.78
N SER A 16 -12.70 -12.17 -10.64
CA SER A 16 -13.87 -12.65 -11.39
C SER A 16 -13.93 -12.00 -12.78
N GLY A 17 -13.75 -12.81 -13.82
CA GLY A 17 -13.61 -12.31 -15.19
C GLY A 17 -12.48 -11.28 -15.31
N GLU A 18 -12.81 -10.12 -15.89
CA GLU A 18 -11.91 -8.98 -16.10
C GLU A 18 -11.74 -8.08 -14.86
N ARG A 19 -12.39 -8.40 -13.72
CA ARG A 19 -12.41 -7.55 -12.52
C ARG A 19 -11.82 -8.24 -11.30
N ALA A 20 -11.30 -7.40 -10.41
CA ALA A 20 -10.86 -7.73 -9.07
C ALA A 20 -11.63 -6.86 -8.05
N TYR A 21 -12.17 -7.50 -7.01
CA TYR A 21 -12.93 -6.87 -5.95
C TYR A 21 -12.18 -7.01 -4.63
N LYS A 22 -11.72 -5.92 -4.05
CA LYS A 22 -10.96 -5.93 -2.79
C LYS A 22 -11.85 -5.48 -1.64
N LEU A 23 -12.15 -6.41 -0.75
CA LEU A 23 -12.91 -6.20 0.48
C LEU A 23 -11.95 -6.03 1.66
N LYS A 24 -12.16 -5.01 2.49
CA LYS A 24 -11.38 -4.81 3.71
C LYS A 24 -11.91 -5.72 4.83
N LYS A 25 -11.02 -6.38 5.57
CA LYS A 25 -11.40 -7.20 6.74
C LYS A 25 -11.72 -6.29 7.94
N PRO A 26 -12.60 -6.69 8.86
CA PRO A 26 -12.97 -5.90 10.04
C PRO A 26 -11.89 -5.96 11.13
N VAL A 27 -10.70 -5.42 10.84
CA VAL A 27 -9.52 -5.48 11.72
C VAL A 27 -9.09 -4.11 12.21
N HIS A 28 -8.40 -4.08 13.36
CA HIS A 28 -7.66 -2.92 13.84
C HIS A 28 -6.18 -3.32 14.00
N LEU A 29 -5.30 -2.69 13.23
CA LEU A 29 -3.86 -2.99 13.15
C LEU A 29 -3.01 -1.83 13.69
N GLY A 30 -3.53 -1.01 14.62
CA GLY A 30 -2.89 0.25 15.05
C GLY A 30 -2.92 1.34 13.97
N PHE A 31 -2.20 1.14 12.86
CA PHE A 31 -2.12 2.07 11.71
C PHE A 31 -3.33 2.01 10.77
N LEU A 32 -4.17 0.97 10.88
CA LEU A 32 -5.38 0.78 10.09
C LEU A 32 -6.53 0.40 11.02
N ASN A 33 -7.64 1.15 10.95
CA ASN A 33 -8.89 0.78 11.62
C ASN A 33 -9.99 0.57 10.57
N CYS A 34 -10.34 -0.69 10.35
CA CYS A 34 -11.40 -1.13 9.42
C CYS A 34 -12.55 -1.84 10.14
N THR A 35 -12.68 -1.66 11.45
CA THR A 35 -13.65 -2.39 12.30
C THR A 35 -15.11 -2.09 11.94
N THR A 36 -15.42 -0.88 11.47
CA THR A 36 -16.79 -0.48 11.06
C THR A 36 -16.93 -0.40 9.55
N VAL A 37 -18.13 -0.64 9.03
CA VAL A 37 -18.45 -0.51 7.59
C VAL A 37 -18.09 0.90 7.08
N ARG A 38 -18.44 1.94 7.85
CA ARG A 38 -18.09 3.33 7.53
C ARG A 38 -16.58 3.55 7.43
N ALA A 39 -15.80 2.97 8.35
CA ALA A 39 -14.34 3.06 8.30
C ALA A 39 -13.76 2.34 7.08
N ARG A 40 -14.34 1.19 6.69
CA ARG A 40 -13.96 0.48 5.46
C ARG A 40 -14.27 1.28 4.21
N LEU A 41 -15.45 1.89 4.12
CA LEU A 41 -15.80 2.78 3.01
C LEU A 41 -14.81 3.93 2.87
N ALA A 42 -14.46 4.60 3.97
CA ALA A 42 -13.49 5.68 3.98
C ALA A 42 -12.10 5.19 3.51
N ALA A 43 -11.65 4.02 3.99
CA ALA A 43 -10.41 3.41 3.56
C ALA A 43 -10.41 3.03 2.06
N CYS A 44 -11.50 2.46 1.55
CA CYS A 44 -11.65 2.10 0.14
C CYS A 44 -11.64 3.33 -0.77
N ARG A 45 -12.35 4.40 -0.40
CA ARG A 45 -12.33 5.68 -1.14
C ARG A 45 -10.92 6.27 -1.16
N ARG A 46 -10.23 6.27 -0.02
CA ARG A 46 -8.86 6.76 0.09
C ARG A 46 -7.88 5.93 -0.73
N GLU A 47 -8.05 4.61 -0.76
CA GLU A 47 -7.23 3.70 -1.59
C GLU A 47 -7.39 4.02 -3.08
N VAL A 48 -8.63 4.16 -3.57
CA VAL A 48 -8.90 4.54 -4.96
C VAL A 48 -8.27 5.90 -5.29
N GLU A 49 -8.46 6.91 -4.44
CA GLU A 49 -7.90 8.25 -4.63
C GLU A 49 -6.37 8.25 -4.69
N LEU A 50 -5.72 7.47 -3.82
CA LEU A 50 -4.26 7.36 -3.78
C LEU A 50 -3.72 6.61 -5.00
N ASN A 51 -4.29 5.45 -5.31
CA ASN A 51 -3.72 4.55 -6.30
C ASN A 51 -4.02 4.97 -7.75
N ARG A 52 -5.09 5.72 -8.01
CA ARG A 52 -5.36 6.32 -9.32
C ARG A 52 -4.26 7.25 -9.82
N ARG A 53 -3.43 7.79 -8.93
CA ARG A 53 -2.28 8.64 -9.31
C ARG A 53 -1.21 7.86 -10.07
N LEU A 54 -1.12 6.54 -9.82
CA LEU A 54 -0.19 5.63 -10.47
C LEU A 54 -0.86 4.73 -11.50
N ALA A 55 -2.13 4.37 -11.27
CA ALA A 55 -2.85 3.39 -12.08
C ALA A 55 -4.32 3.81 -12.30
N PRO A 56 -4.57 4.94 -12.99
CA PRO A 56 -5.91 5.49 -13.17
C PRO A 56 -6.86 4.55 -13.94
N ASP A 57 -6.31 3.72 -14.82
CA ASP A 57 -7.02 2.74 -15.65
C ASP A 57 -7.20 1.37 -14.97
N VAL A 58 -6.64 1.19 -13.77
CA VAL A 58 -6.79 -0.03 -12.96
C VAL A 58 -7.85 0.15 -11.88
N TYR A 59 -7.91 1.31 -11.22
CA TYR A 59 -8.85 1.54 -10.11
C TYR A 59 -10.17 2.14 -10.61
N GLU A 60 -11.17 1.29 -10.86
CA GLU A 60 -12.48 1.66 -11.40
C GLU A 60 -13.37 2.42 -10.39
N GLY A 61 -13.21 2.16 -9.09
CA GLY A 61 -13.93 2.90 -8.05
C GLY A 61 -14.22 2.08 -6.79
N VAL A 62 -15.29 2.45 -6.10
CA VAL A 62 -15.85 1.71 -4.96
C VAL A 62 -17.28 1.33 -5.33
N ALA A 63 -17.64 0.07 -5.17
CA ALA A 63 -19.01 -0.42 -5.35
C ALA A 63 -19.68 -0.66 -3.99
N ASP A 64 -20.99 -0.83 -4.01
CA ASP A 64 -21.79 -1.19 -2.85
C ASP A 64 -22.26 -2.64 -2.97
N VAL A 65 -22.12 -3.39 -1.88
CA VAL A 65 -22.78 -4.68 -1.69
C VAL A 65 -24.02 -4.41 -0.87
N LEU A 66 -25.19 -4.73 -1.41
CA LEU A 66 -26.46 -4.50 -0.74
C LEU A 66 -26.86 -5.72 0.09
N GLY A 67 -27.38 -5.47 1.29
CA GLY A 67 -28.04 -6.45 2.12
C GLY A 67 -29.46 -6.76 1.64
N PRO A 68 -30.14 -7.73 2.29
CA PRO A 68 -31.53 -8.10 1.96
C PRO A 68 -32.54 -6.95 2.13
N ASP A 69 -32.20 -5.96 2.96
CA ASP A 69 -32.97 -4.73 3.18
C ASP A 69 -32.70 -3.64 2.13
N GLY A 70 -31.85 -3.92 1.13
CA GLY A 70 -31.43 -2.99 0.10
C GLY A 70 -30.40 -1.95 0.56
N GLN A 71 -29.92 -2.01 1.80
CA GLN A 71 -28.91 -1.09 2.31
C GLN A 71 -27.50 -1.61 2.03
N ALA A 72 -26.55 -0.69 1.79
CA ALA A 72 -25.16 -1.08 1.58
C ALA A 72 -24.55 -1.66 2.88
N CYS A 73 -24.15 -2.92 2.85
CA CYS A 73 -23.55 -3.63 3.97
C CYS A 73 -22.02 -3.74 3.87
N GLU A 74 -21.45 -3.60 2.67
CA GLU A 74 -20.00 -3.61 2.44
C GLU A 74 -19.61 -2.84 1.17
N HIS A 75 -18.35 -2.41 1.09
CA HIS A 75 -17.86 -1.55 0.01
C HIS A 75 -16.53 -2.04 -0.58
N PRO A 76 -16.54 -2.92 -1.61
CA PRO A 76 -15.32 -3.33 -2.28
C PRO A 76 -14.72 -2.22 -3.13
N VAL A 77 -13.39 -2.13 -3.15
CA VAL A 77 -12.66 -1.46 -4.22
C VAL A 77 -12.79 -2.32 -5.48
N VAL A 78 -13.23 -1.71 -6.58
CA VAL A 78 -13.32 -2.36 -7.89
C VAL A 78 -12.10 -1.98 -8.70
N MET A 79 -11.42 -3.00 -9.21
CA MET A 79 -10.22 -2.85 -10.03
C MET A 79 -10.33 -3.70 -11.29
N ARG A 80 -9.65 -3.28 -12.35
CA ARG A 80 -9.35 -4.15 -13.49
C ARG A 80 -8.43 -5.28 -13.01
N ARG A 81 -8.77 -6.51 -13.35
CA ARG A 81 -7.91 -7.66 -13.08
C ARG A 81 -6.65 -7.54 -13.95
N MET A 82 -5.50 -7.61 -13.31
CA MET A 82 -4.22 -7.54 -14.00
C MET A 82 -3.68 -8.95 -14.31
N PRO A 83 -3.06 -9.16 -15.49
CA PRO A 83 -2.45 -10.44 -15.85
C PRO A 83 -1.28 -10.77 -14.91
N GLU A 84 -1.25 -12.00 -14.42
CA GLU A 84 -0.28 -12.46 -13.41
C GLU A 84 1.15 -12.49 -13.97
N GLU A 85 1.27 -12.77 -15.26
CA GLU A 85 2.54 -12.86 -16.00
C GLU A 85 3.23 -11.49 -16.09
N ARG A 86 2.48 -10.40 -15.91
CA ARG A 86 2.98 -9.02 -15.93
C ARG A 86 3.30 -8.47 -14.54
N ARG A 87 3.08 -9.26 -13.48
CA ARG A 87 3.57 -8.90 -12.13
C ARG A 87 5.11 -8.92 -12.16
N LEU A 88 5.74 -7.90 -11.62
CA LEU A 88 7.20 -7.73 -11.68
C LEU A 88 7.92 -8.94 -11.07
N ALA A 89 7.43 -9.47 -9.95
CA ALA A 89 7.97 -10.68 -9.34
C ALA A 89 7.89 -11.92 -10.26
N THR A 90 6.80 -12.07 -11.01
CA THR A 90 6.64 -13.15 -11.99
C THR A 90 7.64 -13.00 -13.13
N MET A 91 7.79 -11.79 -13.67
CA MET A 91 8.76 -11.49 -14.74
C MET A 91 10.19 -11.81 -14.31
N VAL A 92 10.58 -11.38 -13.10
CA VAL A 92 11.90 -11.67 -12.52
C VAL A 92 12.13 -13.17 -12.37
N ARG A 93 11.15 -13.91 -11.79
CA ARG A 93 11.24 -15.36 -11.63
C ARG A 93 11.32 -16.11 -12.96
N ALA A 94 10.68 -15.58 -14.00
CA ALA A 94 10.72 -16.13 -15.35
C ALA A 94 11.98 -15.75 -16.15
N GLY A 95 12.90 -14.96 -15.57
CA GLY A 95 14.12 -14.51 -16.25
C GLY A 95 13.87 -13.49 -17.36
N VAL A 96 12.70 -12.83 -17.37
CA VAL A 96 12.41 -11.74 -18.31
C VAL A 96 13.29 -10.54 -17.95
N PRO A 97 13.98 -9.90 -18.91
CA PRO A 97 14.72 -8.67 -18.64
C PRO A 97 13.79 -7.55 -18.14
N VAL A 98 14.12 -6.95 -17.00
CA VAL A 98 13.27 -5.93 -16.34
C VAL A 98 13.94 -4.57 -16.18
N ASP A 99 15.17 -4.36 -16.66
CA ASP A 99 15.93 -3.12 -16.46
C ASP A 99 15.17 -1.86 -16.90
N GLU A 100 14.56 -1.90 -18.08
CA GLU A 100 13.78 -0.76 -18.58
C GLU A 100 12.51 -0.54 -17.76
N HIS A 101 11.85 -1.61 -17.33
CA HIS A 101 10.68 -1.55 -16.45
C HIS A 101 11.03 -0.97 -15.09
N LEU A 102 12.15 -1.37 -14.49
CA LEU A 102 12.65 -0.81 -13.23
C LEU A 102 12.98 0.67 -13.37
N ARG A 103 13.60 1.10 -14.47
CA ARG A 103 13.83 2.53 -14.75
C ARG A 103 12.51 3.29 -14.91
N ALA A 104 11.51 2.71 -15.58
CA ALA A 104 10.19 3.32 -15.73
C ALA A 104 9.48 3.46 -14.37
N ILE A 105 9.51 2.42 -13.53
CA ILE A 105 8.96 2.44 -12.17
C ILE A 105 9.67 3.52 -11.34
N ALA A 106 11.00 3.55 -11.34
CA ALA A 106 11.76 4.56 -10.60
C ALA A 106 11.39 5.99 -11.02
N ARG A 107 11.23 6.25 -12.33
CA ARG A 107 10.77 7.54 -12.86
C ARG A 107 9.34 7.87 -12.42
N ALA A 108 8.43 6.90 -12.44
CA ALA A 108 7.05 7.09 -11.99
C ALA A 108 6.99 7.45 -10.49
N VAL A 109 7.74 6.74 -9.66
CA VAL A 109 7.86 7.01 -8.22
C VAL A 109 8.48 8.39 -7.97
N ALA A 110 9.54 8.75 -8.70
CA ALA A 110 10.16 10.07 -8.59
C ALA A 110 9.18 11.20 -8.96
N ARG A 111 8.42 11.04 -10.06
CA ARG A 111 7.38 12.00 -10.47
C ARG A 111 6.27 12.10 -9.44
N LEU A 112 5.80 10.96 -8.91
CA LEU A 112 4.80 10.94 -7.84
C LEU A 112 5.30 11.72 -6.62
N HIS A 113 6.51 11.41 -6.14
CA HIS A 113 7.08 12.11 -4.99
C HIS A 113 7.27 13.61 -5.23
N ALA A 114 7.66 14.02 -6.44
CA ALA A 114 7.81 15.44 -6.78
C ALA A 114 6.47 16.19 -6.84
N ALA A 115 5.38 15.52 -7.23
CA ALA A 115 4.04 16.10 -7.31
C ALA A 115 3.21 15.87 -6.03
N SER A 116 3.71 15.09 -5.08
CA SER A 116 2.99 14.75 -3.85
C SER A 116 2.88 15.96 -2.93
N PRO A 117 1.80 16.06 -2.14
CA PRO A 117 1.66 17.14 -1.18
C PRO A 117 2.73 17.07 -0.09
N HIS A 118 3.04 18.26 0.41
CA HIS A 118 3.82 18.49 1.63
C HIS A 118 2.94 19.22 2.65
N GLY A 119 3.37 19.23 3.91
CA GLY A 119 2.79 20.10 4.92
C GLY A 119 2.86 19.54 6.33
N PRO A 120 2.48 20.32 7.35
CA PRO A 120 2.73 20.01 8.75
C PRO A 120 2.16 18.65 9.20
N GLY A 121 1.02 18.25 8.63
CA GLY A 121 0.46 16.91 8.88
C GLY A 121 1.34 15.79 8.34
N ILE A 122 1.86 15.94 7.11
CA ILE A 122 2.75 14.98 6.46
C ILE A 122 4.12 14.96 7.14
N ASP A 123 4.65 16.12 7.49
CA ASP A 123 5.92 16.25 8.22
C ASP A 123 5.85 15.57 9.59
N ARG A 124 4.76 15.78 10.33
CA ARG A 124 4.52 15.09 11.60
C ARG A 124 4.49 13.58 11.42
N GLU A 125 3.80 13.09 10.39
CA GLU A 125 3.76 11.66 10.10
C GLU A 125 5.12 11.10 9.64
N GLY A 126 5.95 11.88 8.96
CA GLY A 126 7.30 11.48 8.57
C GLY A 126 8.38 11.72 9.63
N GLY A 127 8.03 12.31 10.76
CA GLY A 127 8.96 12.66 11.84
C GLY A 127 9.37 11.45 12.69
N VAL A 128 10.49 11.62 13.40
CA VAL A 128 11.11 10.56 14.23
C VAL A 128 10.14 9.97 15.27
N LYS A 129 9.27 10.79 15.87
CA LYS A 129 8.28 10.34 16.87
C LYS A 129 7.24 9.40 16.25
N ALA A 130 6.69 9.76 15.09
CA ALA A 130 5.67 8.97 14.41
C ALA A 130 6.26 7.66 13.86
N LEU A 131 7.48 7.71 13.31
CA LEU A 131 8.23 6.52 12.91
C LEU A 131 8.48 5.57 14.08
N ARG A 132 8.97 6.10 15.21
CA ARG A 132 9.20 5.32 16.42
C ARG A 132 7.93 4.62 16.90
N SER A 133 6.81 5.35 16.99
CA SER A 133 5.52 4.79 17.39
C SER A 133 5.12 3.62 16.49
N ARG A 134 5.09 3.82 15.16
CA ARG A 134 4.66 2.77 14.22
C ARG A 134 5.57 1.55 14.24
N TRP A 135 6.88 1.74 14.43
CA TRP A 135 7.82 0.63 14.53
C TRP A 135 7.59 -0.18 15.81
N THR A 136 7.50 0.48 16.97
CA THR A 136 7.18 -0.20 18.24
C THR A 136 5.82 -0.88 18.20
N ASP A 137 4.78 -0.23 17.66
CA ASP A 137 3.45 -0.84 17.48
C ASP A 137 3.51 -2.11 16.63
N SER A 138 4.37 -2.14 15.60
CA SER A 138 4.57 -3.33 14.74
C SER A 138 5.25 -4.47 15.51
N PHE A 139 6.25 -4.17 16.36
CA PHE A 139 6.88 -5.17 17.21
C PHE A 139 5.90 -5.73 18.25
N ASP A 140 5.11 -4.88 18.88
CA ASP A 140 4.09 -5.29 19.85
C ASP A 140 3.00 -6.17 19.23
N GLN A 141 2.61 -5.89 17.98
CA GLN A 141 1.71 -6.76 17.22
C GLN A 141 2.30 -8.15 16.99
N VAL A 142 3.56 -8.24 16.59
CA VAL A 142 4.23 -9.55 16.41
C VAL A 142 4.34 -10.29 17.73
N ARG A 143 4.66 -9.61 18.85
CA ARG A 143 4.68 -10.21 20.19
C ARG A 143 3.32 -10.72 20.66
N GLY A 144 2.25 -10.05 20.25
CA GLY A 144 0.87 -10.39 20.60
C GLY A 144 0.29 -11.57 19.83
N LEU A 145 1.00 -12.10 18.81
CA LEU A 145 0.54 -13.27 18.06
C LEU A 145 0.54 -14.53 18.95
N PRO A 146 -0.48 -15.40 18.85
CA PRO A 146 -0.50 -16.67 19.60
C PRO A 146 0.70 -17.58 19.31
N SER A 147 1.20 -17.54 18.07
CA SER A 147 2.40 -18.23 17.63
C SER A 147 3.22 -17.27 16.76
N PRO A 148 4.12 -16.45 17.37
CA PRO A 148 4.94 -15.52 16.63
C PRO A 148 5.91 -16.29 15.71
N PRO A 149 6.07 -15.87 14.44
CA PRO A 149 6.98 -16.54 13.50
C PRO A 149 8.47 -16.27 13.80
N ILE A 150 8.75 -15.40 14.78
CA ILE A 150 10.10 -14.98 15.17
C ILE A 150 10.24 -15.18 16.68
N GLU A 151 11.34 -15.79 17.10
CA GLU A 151 11.64 -15.98 18.52
C GLU A 151 11.82 -14.63 19.24
N ARG A 152 11.37 -14.56 20.51
CA ARG A 152 11.41 -13.32 21.31
C ARG A 152 12.80 -12.65 21.36
N PRO A 153 13.91 -13.37 21.62
CA PRO A 153 15.23 -12.73 21.67
C PRO A 153 15.66 -12.09 20.34
N VAL A 154 15.29 -12.72 19.22
CA VAL A 154 15.54 -12.19 17.87
C VAL A 154 14.70 -10.94 17.63
N LEU A 155 13.40 -11.00 17.97
CA LEU A 155 12.48 -9.88 17.82
C LEU A 155 12.94 -8.65 18.63
N ASP A 156 13.35 -8.85 19.89
CA ASP A 156 13.87 -7.79 20.72
C ASP A 156 15.19 -7.24 20.16
N GLY A 157 16.03 -8.10 19.57
CA GLY A 157 17.24 -7.69 18.86
C GLY A 157 16.96 -6.76 17.68
N LEU A 158 15.97 -7.12 16.85
CA LEU A 158 15.50 -6.33 15.72
C LEU A 158 14.91 -4.99 16.17
N GLU A 159 14.07 -4.98 17.22
CA GLU A 159 13.53 -3.73 17.74
C GLU A 159 14.64 -2.82 18.24
N ARG A 160 15.58 -3.33 19.03
CA ARG A 160 16.72 -2.54 19.51
C ARG A 160 17.52 -1.96 18.34
N LEU A 161 17.77 -2.74 17.28
CA LEU A 161 18.48 -2.26 16.08
C LEU A 161 17.70 -1.16 15.35
N ALA A 162 16.40 -1.35 15.16
CA ALA A 162 15.52 -0.38 14.52
C ALA A 162 15.44 0.94 15.32
N LEU A 163 15.25 0.86 16.63
CA LEU A 163 15.16 2.04 17.48
C LEU A 163 16.50 2.78 17.58
N ARG A 164 17.63 2.07 17.62
CA ARG A 164 18.97 2.67 17.56
C ARG A 164 19.24 3.43 16.27
N PHE A 165 18.62 3.05 15.15
CA PHE A 165 18.70 3.85 13.93
C PHE A 165 18.05 5.22 14.14
N LEU A 166 16.94 5.31 14.86
CA LEU A 166 16.27 6.58 15.14
C LEU A 166 16.99 7.42 16.22
N ASP A 167 17.65 6.75 17.17
CA ASP A 167 18.39 7.41 18.25
C ASP A 167 19.48 8.34 17.70
N GLY A 168 19.52 9.58 18.19
CA GLY A 168 20.48 10.60 17.77
C GLY A 168 20.27 11.19 16.37
N ARG A 169 19.30 10.70 15.58
CA ARG A 169 19.04 11.19 14.21
C ARG A 169 17.94 12.25 14.10
N GLY A 170 17.46 12.81 15.23
CA GLY A 170 16.50 13.91 15.24
C GLY A 170 16.82 15.05 14.24
N PRO A 171 18.06 15.60 14.27
CA PRO A 171 18.47 16.65 13.34
C PRO A 171 18.39 16.26 11.85
N LEU A 172 18.59 14.98 11.51
CA LEU A 172 18.44 14.51 10.12
C LEU A 172 16.98 14.59 9.66
N PHE A 173 16.03 14.16 10.51
CA PHE A 173 14.61 14.22 10.17
C PHE A 173 14.09 15.66 10.12
N GLU A 174 14.56 16.53 11.03
CA GLU A 174 14.25 17.96 11.03
C GLU A 174 14.79 18.65 9.77
N ALA A 175 16.05 18.41 9.41
CA ALA A 175 16.65 18.94 8.19
C ALA A 175 15.90 18.47 6.93
N ARG A 176 15.47 17.20 6.89
CA ARG A 176 14.66 16.66 5.79
C ARG A 176 13.29 17.31 5.72
N SER A 177 12.62 17.53 6.85
CA SER A 177 11.33 18.22 6.88
C SER A 177 11.49 19.67 6.40
N ALA A 178 12.46 20.41 6.94
CA ALA A 178 12.77 21.79 6.53
C ALA A 178 13.11 21.91 5.03
N ALA A 179 13.78 20.89 4.47
CA ALA A 179 14.10 20.83 3.04
C ALA A 179 12.97 20.26 2.17
N GLY A 180 11.76 20.07 2.70
CA GLY A 180 10.62 19.54 1.95
C GLY A 180 10.84 18.12 1.43
N ARG A 181 11.61 17.29 2.13
CA ARG A 181 11.94 15.91 1.72
C ARG A 181 11.01 14.85 2.30
N ILE A 182 9.99 15.26 3.05
CA ILE A 182 8.90 14.41 3.52
C ILE A 182 7.67 14.71 2.65
N VAL A 183 7.12 13.67 2.03
CA VAL A 183 6.03 13.75 1.05
C VAL A 183 4.96 12.71 1.36
N GLY A 184 3.71 13.00 0.98
CA GLY A 184 2.63 12.01 0.91
C GLY A 184 2.83 11.04 -0.26
N GLY A 185 3.88 10.21 -0.21
CA GLY A 185 4.25 9.25 -1.24
C GLY A 185 3.53 7.90 -1.15
N HIS A 186 4.07 6.88 -1.83
CA HIS A 186 3.59 5.50 -1.77
C HIS A 186 4.74 4.59 -1.30
N GLY A 187 4.57 3.93 -0.15
CA GLY A 187 5.66 3.22 0.54
C GLY A 187 5.71 1.71 0.31
N ASP A 188 4.64 1.11 -0.24
CA ASP A 188 4.50 -0.35 -0.37
C ASP A 188 4.66 -0.78 -1.84
N LEU A 189 5.89 -0.73 -2.34
CA LEU A 189 6.24 -0.98 -3.74
C LEU A 189 6.95 -2.34 -3.89
N LEU A 190 6.29 -3.41 -3.45
CA LEU A 190 6.81 -4.78 -3.58
C LEU A 190 6.70 -5.28 -5.01
N ALA A 191 7.65 -6.11 -5.45
CA ALA A 191 7.63 -6.71 -6.78
C ALA A 191 6.38 -7.57 -7.04
N ASP A 192 5.78 -8.14 -5.97
CA ASP A 192 4.55 -8.94 -6.08
C ASP A 192 3.29 -8.09 -6.31
N VAL A 193 3.33 -6.78 -6.00
CA VAL A 193 2.19 -5.86 -6.19
C VAL A 193 2.35 -4.94 -7.40
N LEU A 194 3.59 -4.77 -7.89
CA LEU A 194 3.86 -4.00 -9.09
C LEU A 194 3.52 -4.79 -10.34
N VAL A 195 2.67 -4.21 -11.20
CA VAL A 195 2.33 -4.78 -12.50
C VAL A 195 2.81 -3.85 -13.60
N VAL A 196 3.55 -4.40 -14.56
CA VAL A 196 4.04 -3.66 -15.72
C VAL A 196 2.98 -3.64 -16.81
N THR A 197 2.36 -2.48 -17.00
CA THR A 197 1.41 -2.23 -18.10
C THR A 197 2.13 -1.66 -19.31
N GLU A 198 1.63 -1.97 -20.49
CA GLU A 198 2.02 -1.24 -21.69
C GLU A 198 1.30 0.10 -21.67
N THR A 199 2.03 1.18 -21.98
CA THR A 199 1.38 2.46 -22.26
C THR A 199 0.56 2.25 -23.52
N ARG A 200 -0.77 2.25 -23.41
CA ARG A 200 -1.60 2.40 -24.62
C ARG A 200 -1.13 3.68 -25.28
N GLY A 201 -0.63 3.56 -26.50
CA GLY A 201 -0.10 4.68 -27.27
C GLY A 201 -1.05 5.86 -27.20
N GLY A 202 -0.66 6.90 -26.48
CA GLY A 202 -1.24 8.22 -26.65
C GLY A 202 -0.81 8.67 -28.04
N SER A 203 -1.75 8.64 -28.98
CA SER A 203 -1.66 9.40 -30.21
C SER A 203 -1.18 10.81 -29.86
N SER A 204 -0.01 11.16 -30.40
CA SER A 204 0.45 12.53 -30.51
C SER A 204 -0.65 13.40 -31.09
N CYS A 205 -1.06 14.44 -30.36
CA CYS A 205 -1.58 15.68 -30.93
C CYS A 205 -1.38 16.79 -29.88
N PRO A 206 -1.11 18.03 -30.33
CA PRO A 206 0.07 18.81 -29.93
C PRO A 206 -0.06 19.52 -28.60
#